data_AF-A0A943B2I2-F1
#
_entry.id   AF-A0A943B2I2-F1
#
_cell.length_a   1.000
_cell.length_b   1.000
_cell.length_c   1.000
_cell.angle_alpha   90.00
_cell.angle_beta   90.00
_cell.angle_gamma   90.00
#
_symmetry.space_group_name_H-M   'P 1'
#
loop_
_entity.id
_entity.type
_entity.pdbx_description
1 polymer ?
#
loop_
_entity_poly.entity_id
_entity_poly.type
_entity_poly.pdbx_seq_one_letter_code
_entity_poly.pdbx_strand_id
1 'polypeptide(L)'
;MNKGPLLLLLACLAAAHPGLADDKNASADAATAPKTENCIQAATYAGELPCADCAGIETLLTLNRDGLAVLTSHYLTDEPNLFIERGTWSMEDKLLAVAFGDDTRYFTPLPDGAIMMVSKDGEAPDALADAYTLKPVTPLDAASFAGQYALKDDNGDAQTLAITAEGNDMARVEVKSRDCEFQGAGRVVNDVIELPFKTGGPDQAAVMIIRPTQNKGELALFTSDYDERYTLNYFCRGGGTLAGEYALKKTVAQ
;
A
#
# COMPACT_ATOMS: atom_id res chain seq x y z
N MET A 1 -4.05 -46.37 -47.79
CA MET A 1 -4.70 -46.45 -46.47
C MET A 1 -3.81 -45.72 -45.45
N ASN A 2 -4.18 -44.49 -45.08
CA ASN A 2 -4.14 -43.86 -43.74
C ASN A 2 -4.52 -42.37 -43.95
N LYS A 3 -5.81 -42.05 -44.14
CA LYS A 3 -6.76 -41.44 -43.17
C LYS A 3 -6.32 -40.05 -42.64
N GLY A 4 -7.09 -39.01 -43.04
CA GLY A 4 -6.87 -37.55 -42.90
C GLY A 4 -7.25 -36.96 -41.52
N PRO A 5 -7.95 -35.80 -41.38
CA PRO A 5 -8.48 -34.80 -42.36
C PRO A 5 -8.12 -33.31 -41.99
N LEU A 6 -8.08 -32.34 -42.94
CA LEU A 6 -9.11 -31.31 -43.30
C LEU A 6 -9.26 -30.08 -42.36
N LEU A 7 -8.97 -28.86 -42.88
CA LEU A 7 -9.80 -27.62 -42.86
C LEU A 7 -9.02 -26.46 -43.54
N LEU A 8 -9.23 -26.16 -44.82
CA LEU A 8 -10.09 -25.09 -45.37
C LEU A 8 -9.87 -23.67 -44.79
N LEU A 9 -9.10 -22.85 -45.51
CA LEU A 9 -9.15 -21.39 -45.47
C LEU A 9 -9.64 -20.92 -46.84
N LEU A 10 -10.91 -20.48 -46.88
CA LEU A 10 -11.55 -19.88 -48.05
C LEU A 10 -11.31 -18.36 -48.00
N ALA A 11 -10.76 -17.83 -49.09
CA ALA A 11 -10.52 -16.41 -49.31
C ALA A 11 -11.85 -15.63 -49.52
N CYS A 12 -11.85 -14.34 -49.20
CA CYS A 12 -12.56 -13.37 -50.04
C CYS A 12 -11.95 -11.97 -49.95
N LEU A 13 -11.62 -11.45 -51.13
CA LEU A 13 -11.02 -10.15 -51.41
C LEU A 13 -12.06 -9.02 -51.35
N ALA A 14 -11.57 -7.83 -51.01
CA ALA A 14 -12.30 -6.57 -50.95
C ALA A 14 -12.80 -6.05 -52.31
N ALA A 15 -13.88 -5.26 -52.29
CA ALA A 15 -14.07 -4.12 -53.20
C ALA A 15 -15.04 -3.11 -52.59
N ALA A 16 -14.60 -1.86 -52.45
CA ALA A 16 -15.40 -0.69 -52.08
C ALA A 16 -16.02 -0.04 -53.33
N HIS A 17 -17.21 0.57 -53.18
CA HIS A 17 -17.74 1.61 -54.08
C HIS A 17 -18.49 2.67 -53.23
N PRO A 18 -18.44 3.97 -53.60
CA PRO A 18 -19.13 5.06 -52.89
C PRO A 18 -20.46 5.47 -53.56
N GLY A 19 -21.40 6.00 -52.78
CA GLY A 19 -22.65 6.62 -53.29
C GLY A 19 -23.54 7.19 -52.17
N LEU A 20 -24.09 8.39 -52.40
CA LEU A 20 -24.70 9.34 -51.46
C LEU A 20 -26.25 9.26 -51.37
N ALA A 21 -26.76 9.63 -50.18
CA ALA A 21 -27.96 10.43 -49.83
C ALA A 21 -29.40 9.86 -49.74
N ASP A 22 -30.00 10.15 -48.56
CA ASP A 22 -31.39 10.60 -48.24
C ASP A 22 -32.58 9.60 -48.42
N ASP A 23 -33.59 9.45 -47.55
CA ASP A 23 -34.07 10.18 -46.36
C ASP A 23 -35.23 9.40 -45.66
N LYS A 24 -35.52 9.75 -44.38
CA LYS A 24 -36.79 9.59 -43.59
C LYS A 24 -37.21 8.28 -42.86
N ASN A 25 -36.90 8.29 -41.55
CA ASN A 25 -37.81 8.40 -40.39
C ASN A 25 -38.96 7.38 -40.14
N ALA A 26 -38.83 6.54 -39.09
CA ALA A 26 -39.73 6.52 -37.92
C ALA A 26 -39.36 5.45 -36.86
N SER A 27 -38.86 5.94 -35.71
CA SER A 27 -39.15 5.57 -34.30
C SER A 27 -38.97 4.15 -33.71
N ALA A 28 -38.41 4.19 -32.49
CA ALA A 28 -38.48 3.27 -31.34
C ALA A 28 -37.46 2.12 -31.29
N ASP A 29 -36.45 2.24 -30.42
CA ASP A 29 -36.62 1.85 -29.02
C ASP A 29 -35.47 2.38 -28.16
N ALA A 30 -35.79 2.74 -26.92
CA ALA A 30 -34.82 3.11 -25.91
C ALA A 30 -34.19 1.84 -25.34
N ALA A 31 -32.92 1.60 -25.64
CA ALA A 31 -32.11 0.65 -24.91
C ALA A 31 -31.04 1.40 -24.12
N THR A 32 -31.41 1.67 -22.88
CA THR A 32 -30.55 1.99 -21.73
C THR A 32 -29.17 1.35 -21.89
N ALA A 33 -28.12 2.18 -22.01
CA ALA A 33 -26.75 1.70 -21.85
C ALA A 33 -26.64 1.01 -20.47
N PRO A 34 -26.02 -0.18 -20.37
CA PRO A 34 -25.89 -0.84 -19.09
C PRO A 34 -25.08 0.05 -18.14
N LYS A 35 -25.70 0.45 -17.03
CA LYS A 35 -25.01 1.05 -15.88
C LYS A 35 -24.18 -0.04 -15.21
N THR A 36 -22.88 0.22 -15.17
CA THR A 36 -21.89 -0.30 -14.21
C THR A 36 -21.83 -1.82 -14.09
N GLU A 37 -20.99 -2.46 -14.92
CA GLU A 37 -20.22 -3.60 -14.42
C GLU A 37 -19.35 -3.06 -13.28
N ASN A 38 -19.54 -3.59 -12.08
CA ASN A 38 -18.78 -3.21 -10.89
C ASN A 38 -17.34 -3.71 -11.09
N CYS A 39 -16.55 -2.94 -11.82
CA CYS A 39 -15.17 -3.26 -12.11
C CYS A 39 -14.41 -3.26 -10.79
N ILE A 40 -13.79 -4.38 -10.47
CA ILE A 40 -12.78 -4.51 -9.42
C ILE A 40 -11.89 -3.25 -9.43
N GLN A 41 -11.89 -2.49 -8.34
CA GLN A 41 -11.04 -1.30 -8.23
C GLN A 41 -9.77 -1.66 -7.47
N ALA A 42 -8.76 -2.08 -8.22
CA ALA A 42 -7.40 -2.09 -7.71
C ALA A 42 -7.03 -0.64 -7.35
N ALA A 43 -6.84 -0.39 -6.06
CA ALA A 43 -6.60 0.92 -5.48
C ALA A 43 -6.00 0.75 -4.08
N THR A 44 -5.47 1.84 -3.54
CA THR A 44 -5.15 1.96 -2.12
C THR A 44 -6.23 2.77 -1.44
N TYR A 45 -6.70 2.28 -0.31
CA TYR A 45 -7.71 2.91 0.52
C TYR A 45 -7.10 3.27 1.87
N ALA A 46 -7.43 4.45 2.39
CA ALA A 46 -6.95 4.88 3.70
C ALA A 46 -8.07 5.43 4.57
N GLY A 47 -7.90 5.30 5.89
CA GLY A 47 -8.80 5.83 6.89
C GLY A 47 -8.30 5.52 8.30
N GLU A 48 -8.93 6.10 9.30
CA GLU A 48 -8.68 5.81 10.71
C GLU A 48 -9.86 5.02 11.24
N LEU A 49 -9.65 3.72 11.49
CA LEU A 49 -10.68 2.84 12.00
C LEU A 49 -10.78 2.96 13.54
N PRO A 50 -11.99 2.78 14.13
CA PRO A 50 -12.16 2.77 15.57
C PRO A 50 -11.32 1.69 16.25
N CYS A 51 -10.78 2.03 17.41
CA CYS A 51 -9.99 1.14 18.25
C CYS A 51 -10.66 1.00 19.62
N ALA A 52 -10.66 -0.21 20.20
CA ALA A 52 -11.32 -0.45 21.49
C ALA A 52 -10.51 0.11 22.68
N ASP A 53 -9.19 0.13 22.55
CA ASP A 53 -8.23 0.40 23.62
C ASP A 53 -7.11 1.38 23.22
N CYS A 54 -7.23 2.01 22.05
CA CYS A 54 -6.31 3.02 21.55
C CYS A 54 -7.05 4.19 20.88
N ALA A 55 -6.33 5.24 20.47
CA ALA A 55 -6.97 6.44 19.92
C ALA A 55 -7.64 6.20 18.56
N GLY A 56 -7.14 5.22 17.79
CA GLY A 56 -7.59 4.86 16.46
C GLY A 56 -6.58 3.96 15.76
N ILE A 57 -6.94 3.43 14.59
CA ILE A 57 -6.06 2.60 13.77
C ILE A 57 -5.91 3.26 12.40
N GLU A 58 -4.76 3.89 12.16
CA GLU A 58 -4.40 4.35 10.82
C GLU A 58 -4.25 3.14 9.91
N THR A 59 -5.15 3.05 8.92
CA THR A 59 -5.31 1.88 8.07
C THR A 59 -5.04 2.25 6.63
N LEU A 60 -4.17 1.49 5.96
CA LEU A 60 -4.00 1.51 4.51
C LEU A 60 -4.22 0.12 3.96
N LEU A 61 -5.17 -0.02 3.02
CA LEU A 61 -5.46 -1.27 2.33
C LEU A 61 -5.21 -1.10 0.84
N THR A 62 -4.20 -1.78 0.32
CA THR A 62 -3.92 -1.84 -1.12
C THR A 62 -4.46 -3.13 -1.71
N LEU A 63 -5.29 -2.99 -2.75
CA LEU A 63 -5.80 -4.07 -3.58
C LEU A 63 -5.07 -4.03 -4.93
N ASN A 64 -4.25 -5.04 -5.21
CA ASN A 64 -3.52 -5.13 -6.46
C ASN A 64 -4.35 -5.82 -7.55
N ARG A 65 -4.10 -5.48 -8.82
CA ARG A 65 -4.83 -6.04 -9.98
C ARG A 65 -4.66 -7.55 -10.15
N ASP A 66 -3.61 -8.13 -9.58
CA ASP A 66 -3.32 -9.56 -9.61
C ASP A 66 -4.08 -10.35 -8.53
N GLY A 67 -4.93 -9.70 -7.74
CA GLY A 67 -5.69 -10.31 -6.65
C GLY A 67 -4.96 -10.34 -5.31
N LEU A 68 -3.74 -9.80 -5.22
CA LEU A 68 -3.01 -9.67 -3.96
C LEU A 68 -3.48 -8.44 -3.18
N ALA A 69 -3.52 -8.56 -1.86
CA ALA A 69 -3.84 -7.46 -0.95
C ALA A 69 -2.67 -7.21 0.01
N VAL A 70 -2.46 -5.96 0.38
CA VAL A 70 -1.57 -5.59 1.49
C VAL A 70 -2.28 -4.60 2.39
N LEU A 71 -2.33 -4.93 3.67
CA LEU A 71 -2.90 -4.09 4.70
C LEU A 71 -1.80 -3.62 5.64
N THR A 72 -1.80 -2.34 5.95
CA THR A 72 -1.00 -1.74 6.99
C THR A 72 -1.90 -1.16 8.06
N SER A 73 -1.68 -1.55 9.30
CA SER A 73 -2.43 -1.08 10.46
C SER A 73 -1.46 -0.51 11.49
N HIS A 74 -1.56 0.79 11.74
CA HIS A 74 -0.79 1.47 12.77
C HIS A 74 -1.73 1.87 13.91
N TYR A 75 -1.57 1.20 15.04
CA TYR A 75 -2.34 1.44 16.24
C TYR A 75 -1.79 2.69 16.92
N LEU A 76 -2.64 3.69 17.14
CA LEU A 76 -2.26 4.96 17.73
C LEU A 76 -2.12 4.82 19.26
N THR A 77 -0.98 4.27 19.68
CA THR A 77 -0.54 4.13 21.08
C THR A 77 0.78 4.87 21.32
N ASP A 78 1.29 4.82 22.56
CA ASP A 78 2.60 5.38 22.91
C ASP A 78 3.78 4.51 22.43
N GLU A 79 3.52 3.30 21.93
CA GLU A 79 4.52 2.34 21.46
C GLU A 79 4.46 2.22 19.93
N PRO A 80 5.59 1.94 19.25
CA PRO A 80 5.59 1.69 17.81
C PRO A 80 4.84 0.40 17.51
N ASN A 81 3.59 0.53 17.05
CA ASN A 81 2.66 -0.59 16.89
C ASN A 81 2.10 -0.63 15.46
N LEU A 82 2.92 -1.09 14.52
CA LEU A 82 2.62 -1.12 13.09
C LEU A 82 2.72 -2.53 12.53
N PHE A 83 1.63 -3.03 11.97
CA PHE A 83 1.55 -4.35 11.36
C PHE A 83 1.35 -4.24 9.85
N ILE A 84 1.98 -5.15 9.11
CA ILE A 84 1.80 -5.30 7.67
C ILE A 84 1.36 -6.74 7.39
N GLU A 85 0.13 -6.88 6.93
CA GLU A 85 -0.47 -8.16 6.57
C GLU A 85 -0.54 -8.27 5.04
N ARG A 86 -0.22 -9.46 4.51
CA ARG A 86 -0.25 -9.75 3.08
C ARG A 86 -1.27 -10.86 2.82
N GLY A 87 -2.08 -10.68 1.79
CA GLY A 87 -3.27 -11.49 1.60
C GLY A 87 -3.74 -11.52 0.15
N THR A 88 -4.98 -11.95 -0.03
CA THR A 88 -5.66 -11.95 -1.32
C THR A 88 -7.02 -11.29 -1.20
N TRP A 89 -7.54 -10.74 -2.28
CA TRP A 89 -8.88 -10.18 -2.29
C TRP A 89 -9.69 -10.72 -3.46
N SER A 90 -11.01 -10.75 -3.27
CA SER A 90 -11.99 -11.20 -4.27
C SER A 90 -13.30 -10.45 -4.12
N MET A 91 -14.12 -10.49 -5.16
CA MET A 91 -15.40 -9.79 -5.23
C MET A 91 -16.50 -10.81 -5.48
N GLU A 92 -17.43 -10.96 -4.55
CA GLU A 92 -18.59 -11.88 -4.65
C GLU A 92 -19.87 -11.11 -4.31
N ASP A 93 -20.88 -11.14 -5.19
CA ASP A 93 -22.18 -10.47 -4.99
C ASP A 93 -22.12 -9.00 -4.50
N LYS A 94 -21.08 -8.26 -4.93
CA LYS A 94 -20.73 -6.87 -4.55
C LYS A 94 -20.09 -6.70 -3.17
N LEU A 95 -19.80 -7.80 -2.49
CA LEU A 95 -19.07 -7.84 -1.23
C LEU A 95 -17.58 -8.12 -1.49
N LEU A 96 -16.71 -7.22 -1.04
CA LEU A 96 -15.27 -7.34 -1.15
C LEU A 96 -14.76 -8.16 0.03
N ALA A 97 -14.28 -9.36 -0.25
CA ALA A 97 -13.63 -10.20 0.74
C ALA A 97 -12.11 -10.07 0.60
N VAL A 98 -11.43 -9.70 1.69
CA VAL A 98 -9.97 -9.58 1.77
C VAL A 98 -9.46 -10.53 2.84
N ALA A 99 -8.74 -11.56 2.43
CA ALA A 99 -8.26 -12.64 3.29
C ALA A 99 -6.78 -12.44 3.65
N PHE A 100 -6.47 -12.47 4.94
CA PHE A 100 -5.15 -12.42 5.55
C PHE A 100 -4.95 -13.68 6.42
N GLY A 101 -4.52 -14.78 5.79
CA GLY A 101 -4.46 -16.08 6.46
C GLY A 101 -5.86 -16.58 6.83
N ASP A 102 -6.10 -16.81 8.12
CA ASP A 102 -7.40 -17.26 8.64
C ASP A 102 -8.37 -16.11 8.95
N ASP A 103 -7.92 -14.85 8.86
CA ASP A 103 -8.77 -13.66 9.00
C ASP A 103 -9.30 -13.22 7.63
N THR A 104 -10.59 -12.91 7.54
CA THR A 104 -11.19 -12.35 6.32
C THR A 104 -12.03 -11.13 6.67
N ARG A 105 -11.70 -10.01 6.04
CA ARG A 105 -12.36 -8.72 6.23
C ARG A 105 -13.24 -8.43 5.03
N TYR A 106 -14.45 -7.94 5.32
CA TYR A 106 -15.47 -7.70 4.31
C TYR A 106 -15.74 -6.22 4.15
N PHE A 107 -15.93 -5.78 2.91
CA PHE A 107 -16.21 -4.39 2.59
C PHE A 107 -17.30 -4.26 1.53
N THR A 108 -18.10 -3.21 1.62
CA THR A 108 -19.05 -2.81 0.57
C THR A 108 -18.49 -1.58 -0.16
N PRO A 109 -18.29 -1.64 -1.48
CA PRO A 109 -17.94 -0.46 -2.27
C PRO A 109 -19.07 0.59 -2.26
N LEU A 110 -18.70 1.87 -2.12
CA LEU A 110 -19.61 3.00 -2.07
C LEU A 110 -19.62 3.78 -3.42
N PRO A 111 -20.67 4.57 -3.71
CA PRO A 111 -20.79 5.28 -4.99
C PRO A 111 -19.70 6.32 -5.28
N ASP A 112 -19.02 6.82 -4.25
CA ASP A 112 -17.91 7.77 -4.36
C ASP A 112 -16.53 7.09 -4.52
N GLY A 113 -16.52 5.76 -4.62
CA GLY A 113 -15.31 4.96 -4.74
C GLY A 113 -14.67 4.60 -3.41
N ALA A 114 -15.22 5.01 -2.26
CA ALA A 114 -14.79 4.51 -0.96
C ALA A 114 -15.23 3.05 -0.73
N ILE A 115 -14.67 2.42 0.29
CA ILE A 115 -15.09 1.10 0.77
C ILE A 115 -15.45 1.20 2.25
N MET A 116 -16.58 0.61 2.64
CA MET A 116 -17.01 0.55 4.04
C MET A 116 -16.83 -0.86 4.57
N MET A 117 -16.14 -1.01 5.69
CA MET A 117 -16.04 -2.30 6.36
C MET A 117 -17.42 -2.74 6.87
N VAL A 118 -17.77 -4.00 6.62
CA VAL A 118 -19.06 -4.60 6.94
C VAL A 118 -18.87 -5.99 7.56
N SER A 119 -19.94 -6.56 8.12
CA SER A 119 -19.94 -7.97 8.51
C SER A 119 -19.81 -8.88 7.28
N LYS A 120 -19.52 -10.17 7.51
CA LYS A 120 -19.50 -11.21 6.45
C LYS A 120 -20.82 -11.32 5.68
N ASP A 121 -21.93 -10.91 6.30
CA ASP A 121 -23.27 -10.95 5.73
C ASP A 121 -23.60 -9.64 4.98
N GLY A 122 -22.63 -8.71 4.90
CA GLY A 122 -22.76 -7.42 4.21
C GLY A 122 -23.41 -6.32 5.03
N GLU A 123 -23.62 -6.55 6.33
CA GLU A 123 -24.29 -5.59 7.22
C GLU A 123 -23.32 -4.50 7.69
N ALA A 124 -23.74 -3.24 7.58
CA ALA A 124 -22.96 -2.11 8.06
C ALA A 124 -22.91 -2.06 9.60
N PRO A 125 -21.81 -1.59 10.19
CA PRO A 125 -21.73 -1.37 11.63
C PRO A 125 -22.64 -0.21 12.04
N ASP A 126 -23.81 -0.53 12.61
CA ASP A 126 -24.90 0.35 13.09
C ASP A 126 -24.65 1.88 12.97
N ALA A 127 -24.54 2.60 14.10
CA ALA A 127 -24.43 4.06 14.12
C ALA A 127 -23.04 4.59 13.73
N LEU A 128 -22.15 3.73 13.22
CA LEU A 128 -20.72 4.03 13.00
C LEU A 128 -20.26 3.80 11.57
N ALA A 129 -21.16 3.58 10.61
CA ALA A 129 -20.84 3.35 9.19
C ALA A 129 -19.74 4.27 8.62
N ASP A 130 -19.81 5.57 8.89
CA ASP A 130 -18.82 6.55 8.42
C ASP A 130 -17.43 6.33 9.02
N ALA A 131 -17.35 5.89 10.28
CA ALA A 131 -16.08 5.63 10.97
C ALA A 131 -15.37 4.37 10.44
N TYR A 132 -16.11 3.47 9.78
CA TYR A 132 -15.57 2.25 9.17
C TYR A 132 -15.33 2.39 7.65
N THR A 133 -15.34 3.61 7.13
CA THR A 133 -15.13 3.89 5.71
C THR A 133 -13.69 4.26 5.40
N LEU A 134 -13.08 3.54 4.44
CA LEU A 134 -11.76 3.85 3.88
C LEU A 134 -11.93 4.51 2.50
N LYS A 135 -11.23 5.61 2.27
CA LYS A 135 -11.33 6.40 1.03
C LYS A 135 -10.16 6.10 0.10
N PRO A 136 -10.36 6.13 -1.22
CA PRO A 136 -9.27 5.93 -2.16
C PRO A 136 -8.22 7.03 -2.01
N VAL A 137 -6.94 6.64 -2.02
CA VAL A 137 -5.78 7.53 -1.92
C VAL A 137 -4.73 7.16 -2.96
N THR A 138 -3.82 8.09 -3.24
CA THR A 138 -2.57 7.77 -3.93
C THR A 138 -1.52 7.49 -2.87
N PRO A 139 -0.99 6.26 -2.77
CA PRO A 139 0.05 5.93 -1.80
C PRO A 139 1.36 6.63 -2.17
N LEU A 140 2.22 6.81 -1.18
CA LEU A 140 3.58 7.29 -1.34
C LEU A 140 4.41 6.26 -2.12
N ASP A 141 5.28 6.79 -2.97
CA ASP A 141 6.31 6.04 -3.68
C ASP A 141 7.69 6.28 -3.04
N ALA A 142 8.73 5.59 -3.52
CA ALA A 142 10.09 5.77 -3.01
C ALA A 142 10.62 7.20 -3.18
N ALA A 143 10.18 7.92 -4.22
CA ALA A 143 10.57 9.32 -4.43
C ALA A 143 10.01 10.25 -3.34
N SER A 144 8.84 9.92 -2.79
CA SER A 144 8.19 10.66 -1.71
C SER A 144 9.00 10.64 -0.40
N PHE A 145 9.85 9.63 -0.21
CA PHE A 145 10.76 9.52 0.93
C PHE A 145 12.16 10.05 0.65
N ALA A 146 12.51 10.35 -0.61
CA ALA A 146 13.88 10.67 -0.98
C ALA A 146 14.33 12.01 -0.36
N GLY A 147 15.45 11.99 0.36
CA GLY A 147 15.88 13.16 1.11
C GLY A 147 17.06 12.88 2.04
N GLN A 148 17.56 13.96 2.63
CA GLN A 148 18.50 13.93 3.74
C GLN A 148 17.80 14.46 4.99
N TYR A 149 17.82 13.67 6.05
CA TYR A 149 17.18 13.93 7.32
C TYR A 149 18.22 13.89 8.45
N ALA A 150 17.92 14.52 9.57
CA ALA A 150 18.72 14.42 10.79
C ALA A 150 17.83 14.12 12.00
N LEU A 151 18.35 13.33 12.93
CA LEU A 151 17.68 13.01 14.19
C LEU A 151 17.32 14.29 14.97
N LYS A 152 16.10 14.36 15.51
CA LYS A 152 15.58 15.57 16.19
C LYS A 152 16.22 15.84 17.55
N ASP A 153 16.42 14.82 18.37
CA ASP A 153 16.90 14.94 19.74
C ASP A 153 18.41 14.64 19.87
N ASP A 154 19.19 15.18 18.93
CA ASP A 154 20.63 14.95 18.90
C ASP A 154 21.35 15.67 20.06
N ASN A 155 22.00 14.88 20.93
CA ASN A 155 22.85 15.34 22.04
C ASN A 155 24.27 15.78 21.60
N GLY A 156 24.53 15.92 20.30
CA GLY A 156 25.77 16.50 19.74
C GLY A 156 26.52 15.63 18.73
N ASP A 157 25.97 14.47 18.35
CA ASP A 157 26.44 13.59 17.29
C ASP A 157 25.37 13.44 16.21
N ALA A 158 25.45 14.29 15.18
CA ALA A 158 24.44 14.40 14.12
C ALA A 158 24.23 13.08 13.38
N GLN A 159 23.31 12.26 13.88
CA GLN A 159 22.84 11.07 13.21
C GLN A 159 21.99 11.50 12.01
N THR A 160 22.43 11.11 10.82
CA THR A 160 21.76 11.41 9.56
C THR A 160 21.07 10.18 9.02
N LEU A 161 19.95 10.40 8.35
CA LEU A 161 19.23 9.43 7.55
C LEU A 161 19.20 9.94 6.11
N ALA A 162 19.72 9.18 5.17
CA ALA A 162 19.63 9.46 3.74
C ALA A 162 18.79 8.37 3.08
N ILE A 163 17.80 8.80 2.28
CA ILE A 163 16.93 7.92 1.52
C ILE A 163 17.08 8.29 0.05
N THR A 164 17.40 7.31 -0.78
CA THR A 164 17.50 7.44 -2.24
C THR A 164 16.51 6.50 -2.90
N ALA A 165 15.64 7.02 -3.77
CA ALA A 165 14.73 6.18 -4.55
C ALA A 165 15.51 5.34 -5.58
N GLU A 166 15.17 4.06 -5.68
CA GLU A 166 15.74 3.08 -6.61
C GLU A 166 14.65 2.47 -7.50
N GLY A 167 13.81 3.31 -8.08
CA GLY A 167 12.60 2.91 -8.79
C GLY A 167 11.35 3.45 -8.10
N ASN A 168 10.19 2.85 -8.40
CA ASN A 168 8.92 3.33 -7.86
C ASN A 168 8.70 2.91 -6.41
N ASP A 169 9.01 1.67 -6.07
CA ASP A 169 8.71 1.06 -4.78
C ASP A 169 9.95 0.58 -4.03
N MET A 170 11.15 0.92 -4.48
CA MET A 170 12.41 0.53 -3.84
C MET A 170 13.18 1.77 -3.41
N ALA A 171 13.74 1.74 -2.21
CA ALA A 171 14.56 2.81 -1.67
C ALA A 171 15.82 2.26 -1.02
N ARG A 172 16.96 2.92 -1.25
CA ARG A 172 18.18 2.72 -0.48
C ARG A 172 18.16 3.63 0.73
N VAL A 173 18.46 3.06 1.89
CA VAL A 173 18.46 3.74 3.18
C VAL A 173 19.86 3.66 3.77
N GLU A 174 20.38 4.80 4.18
CA GLU A 174 21.66 4.94 4.87
C GLU A 174 21.45 5.71 6.17
N VAL A 175 21.88 5.15 7.30
CA VAL A 175 21.88 5.83 8.60
C VAL A 175 23.32 5.90 9.10
N LYS A 176 23.77 7.09 9.50
CA LYS A 176 25.16 7.31 9.90
C LYS A 176 25.28 8.31 11.05
N SER A 177 26.13 8.01 12.01
CA SER A 177 26.63 8.95 13.01
C SER A 177 28.11 8.66 13.29
N ARG A 178 28.68 9.20 14.37
CA ARG A 178 30.03 8.82 14.82
C ARG A 178 30.11 7.33 15.18
N ASP A 179 29.07 6.83 15.83
CA ASP A 179 29.05 5.51 16.47
C ASP A 179 28.08 4.52 15.80
N CYS A 180 27.19 4.99 14.92
CA CYS A 180 26.22 4.16 14.20
C CYS A 180 26.47 4.15 12.70
N GLU A 181 26.33 2.99 12.06
CA GLU A 181 26.39 2.85 10.60
C GLU A 181 25.47 1.73 10.11
N PHE A 182 24.57 2.07 9.18
CA PHE A 182 23.67 1.14 8.51
C PHE A 182 23.50 1.54 7.04
N GLN A 183 23.44 0.52 6.17
CA GLN A 183 23.06 0.67 4.78
C GLN A 183 22.21 -0.53 4.37
N GLY A 184 21.06 -0.28 3.76
CA GLY A 184 20.14 -1.32 3.31
C GLY A 184 19.24 -0.86 2.17
N ALA A 185 18.54 -1.82 1.57
CA ALA A 185 17.49 -1.56 0.60
C ALA A 185 16.14 -1.97 1.19
N GLY A 186 15.13 -1.14 0.98
CA GLY A 186 13.79 -1.30 1.48
C GLY A 186 12.76 -1.21 0.37
N ARG A 187 11.58 -1.81 0.60
CA ARG A 187 10.44 -1.67 -0.30
C ARG A 187 9.41 -0.72 0.31
N VAL A 188 8.89 0.20 -0.49
CA VAL A 188 7.75 1.04 -0.12
C VAL A 188 6.47 0.22 -0.26
N VAL A 189 5.74 0.10 0.83
CA VAL A 189 4.49 -0.65 0.96
C VAL A 189 3.58 0.17 1.86
N ASN A 190 2.43 0.63 1.34
CA ASN A 190 1.43 1.37 2.11
C ASN A 190 2.03 2.51 2.97
N ASP A 191 2.69 3.47 2.31
CA ASP A 191 3.28 4.66 2.95
C ASP A 191 4.35 4.36 4.02
N VAL A 192 4.96 3.19 3.92
CA VAL A 192 6.04 2.73 4.81
C VAL A 192 7.17 2.15 3.96
N ILE A 193 8.43 2.41 4.34
CA ILE A 193 9.56 1.64 3.84
C ILE A 193 9.77 0.44 4.78
N GLU A 194 9.62 -0.76 4.25
CA GLU A 194 9.89 -2.03 4.92
C GLU A 194 11.31 -2.50 4.57
N LEU A 195 12.18 -2.61 5.56
CA LEU A 195 13.59 -2.95 5.42
C LEU A 195 13.93 -4.20 6.26
N PRO A 196 13.84 -5.40 5.69
CA PRO A 196 14.31 -6.61 6.35
C PRO A 196 15.83 -6.54 6.56
N PHE A 197 16.30 -6.85 7.77
CA PHE A 197 17.72 -6.95 8.08
C PHE A 197 18.00 -8.16 8.96
N LYS A 198 19.27 -8.54 9.07
CA LYS A 198 19.74 -9.59 9.99
C LYS A 198 20.80 -9.02 10.91
N THR A 199 20.73 -9.41 12.17
CA THR A 199 21.85 -9.29 13.10
C THR A 199 22.59 -10.63 13.15
N GLY A 200 23.84 -10.67 13.61
CA GLY A 200 24.83 -11.73 13.30
C GLY A 200 24.48 -13.21 13.58
N GLY A 201 23.30 -13.54 14.12
CA GLY A 201 22.80 -14.91 14.28
C GLY A 201 21.84 -15.39 13.16
N PRO A 202 21.70 -16.70 12.95
CA PRO A 202 20.87 -17.28 11.88
C PRO A 202 19.37 -16.97 12.01
N ASP A 203 18.87 -16.80 13.24
CA ASP A 203 17.45 -16.55 13.57
C ASP A 203 17.20 -15.09 14.00
N GLN A 204 18.17 -14.19 13.84
CA GLN A 204 18.03 -12.79 14.28
C GLN A 204 17.68 -11.87 13.10
N ALA A 205 16.60 -12.22 12.39
CA ALA A 205 16.01 -11.35 11.38
C ALA A 205 15.00 -10.44 12.06
N ALA A 206 15.02 -9.16 11.69
CA ALA A 206 14.06 -8.16 12.13
C ALA A 206 13.71 -7.26 10.94
N VAL A 207 12.63 -6.49 11.05
CA VAL A 207 12.22 -5.56 10.01
C VAL A 207 12.28 -4.15 10.56
N MET A 208 13.11 -3.32 9.91
CA MET A 208 13.14 -1.88 10.15
C MET A 208 12.02 -1.22 9.33
N ILE A 209 11.31 -0.30 9.98
CA ILE A 209 10.19 0.45 9.46
C ILE A 209 10.58 1.92 9.41
N ILE A 210 10.39 2.56 8.26
CA ILE A 210 10.47 4.02 8.12
C ILE A 210 9.14 4.55 7.60
N ARG A 211 8.52 5.48 8.31
CA ARG A 211 7.23 6.07 7.90
C ARG A 211 7.15 7.57 8.17
N PRO A 212 6.29 8.32 7.48
CA PRO A 212 5.96 9.69 7.87
C PRO A 212 5.35 9.75 9.26
N THR A 213 5.67 10.80 10.01
CA THR A 213 4.95 11.14 11.26
C THR A 213 3.79 12.09 10.95
N GLN A 214 3.04 12.50 11.99
CA GLN A 214 2.02 13.55 11.87
C GLN A 214 2.62 14.92 11.46
N ASN A 215 3.92 15.13 11.70
CA ASN A 215 4.61 16.35 11.34
C ASN A 215 5.16 16.24 9.92
N LYS A 216 4.77 17.20 9.07
CA LYS A 216 5.23 17.25 7.68
C LYS A 216 6.76 17.32 7.60
N GLY A 217 7.35 16.41 6.84
CA GLY A 217 8.80 16.34 6.62
C GLY A 217 9.56 15.64 7.74
N GLU A 218 8.86 14.97 8.65
CA GLU A 218 9.46 14.10 9.66
C GLU A 218 9.17 12.63 9.35
N LEU A 219 10.17 11.78 9.59
CA LEU A 219 10.07 10.33 9.47
C LEU A 219 10.39 9.69 10.82
N ALA A 220 9.63 8.66 11.20
CA ALA A 220 9.98 7.78 12.30
C ALA A 220 10.70 6.54 11.76
N LEU A 221 11.79 6.13 12.41
CA LEU A 221 12.50 4.88 12.17
C LEU A 221 12.43 4.01 13.43
N PHE A 222 11.91 2.80 13.29
CA PHE A 222 11.77 1.82 14.39
C PHE A 222 11.73 0.39 13.84
N THR A 223 11.55 -0.63 14.69
CA THR A 223 11.33 -2.02 14.27
C THR A 223 9.85 -2.35 14.21
N SER A 224 9.40 -3.17 13.27
CA SER A 224 7.99 -3.57 13.16
C SER A 224 7.45 -4.24 14.43
N ASP A 225 8.32 -4.94 15.17
CA ASP A 225 8.02 -5.52 16.47
C ASP A 225 8.70 -4.70 17.57
N TYR A 226 7.92 -4.28 18.57
CA TYR A 226 8.43 -3.54 19.72
C TYR A 226 9.44 -4.36 20.53
N ASP A 227 9.25 -5.68 20.68
CA ASP A 227 10.17 -6.54 21.42
C ASP A 227 11.54 -6.66 20.72
N GLU A 228 11.58 -6.39 19.42
CA GLU A 228 12.80 -6.36 18.62
C GLU A 228 13.49 -4.98 18.61
N ARG A 229 12.97 -3.96 19.30
CA ARG A 229 13.49 -2.57 19.25
C ARG A 229 14.99 -2.42 19.51
N TYR A 230 15.56 -3.29 20.35
CA TYR A 230 16.98 -3.26 20.68
C TYR A 230 17.88 -3.86 19.58
N THR A 231 17.32 -4.51 18.56
CA THR A 231 18.08 -5.04 17.41
C THR A 231 18.71 -3.93 16.58
N LEU A 232 18.12 -2.73 16.57
CA LEU A 232 18.70 -1.55 15.92
C LEU A 232 20.01 -1.08 16.58
N ASN A 233 20.23 -1.41 17.84
CA ASN A 233 21.47 -1.09 18.55
C ASN A 233 22.66 -1.90 18.02
N TYR A 234 22.40 -3.00 17.30
CA TYR A 234 23.46 -3.82 16.68
C TYR A 234 24.33 -3.00 15.71
N PHE A 235 23.76 -1.98 15.08
CA PHE A 235 24.44 -1.10 14.13
C PHE A 235 25.17 0.07 14.80
N CYS A 236 25.16 0.12 16.14
CA CYS A 236 25.71 1.22 16.92
C CYS A 236 26.72 0.75 17.96
N ARG A 237 27.78 1.52 18.16
CA ARG A 237 28.73 1.37 19.27
C ARG A 237 28.25 2.20 20.47
N GLY A 238 28.71 1.84 21.67
CA GLY A 238 28.48 2.64 22.88
C GLY A 238 27.04 2.71 23.40
N GLY A 239 26.15 1.81 22.94
CA GLY A 239 24.74 1.76 23.39
C GLY A 239 23.79 2.70 22.66
N GLY A 240 24.20 3.28 21.53
CA GLY A 240 23.34 4.05 20.64
C GLY A 240 22.28 3.20 19.91
N THR A 241 21.40 3.88 19.16
CA THR A 241 20.36 3.24 18.36
C THR A 241 20.11 3.99 17.06
N LEU A 242 19.66 3.27 16.03
CA LEU A 242 19.15 3.89 14.80
C LEU A 242 17.72 4.43 14.97
N ALA A 243 16.99 3.98 15.98
CA ALA A 243 15.60 4.35 16.19
C ALA A 243 15.46 5.85 16.50
N GLY A 244 14.37 6.46 16.04
CA GLY A 244 14.01 7.84 16.39
C GLY A 244 13.28 8.59 15.30
N GLU A 245 13.02 9.87 15.58
CA GLU A 245 12.40 10.80 14.64
C GLU A 245 13.44 11.64 13.91
N TYR A 246 13.36 11.64 12.58
CA TYR A 246 14.28 12.31 11.68
C TYR A 246 13.57 13.42 10.94
N ALA A 247 14.07 14.65 11.07
CA ALA A 247 13.53 15.82 10.38
C ALA A 247 14.28 16.10 9.08
N LEU A 248 13.55 16.35 7.99
CA LEU A 248 14.09 16.67 6.68
C LEU A 248 14.97 17.93 6.74
N LYS A 249 16.17 17.84 6.18
CA LYS A 249 17.13 18.95 6.06
C LYS A 249 17.29 19.42 4.63
N LYS A 250 17.26 18.49 3.68
CA LYS A 250 17.43 18.78 2.26
C LYS A 250 16.69 17.75 1.41
N THR A 251 15.95 18.22 0.42
CA THR A 251 15.42 17.35 -0.64
C THR A 251 16.50 17.04 -1.67
N VAL A 252 16.54 15.80 -2.15
CA VAL A 252 17.37 15.47 -3.31
C VAL A 252 16.63 16.03 -4.53
N ALA A 253 17.29 16.89 -5.31
CA ALA A 253 16.70 17.39 -6.55
C ALA A 253 16.46 16.20 -7.49
N GLN A 254 15.23 16.11 -8.02
CA GLN A 254 14.86 15.14 -9.07
C GLN A 254 15.63 15.40 -10.36
#